data_AF-A0A292YP07-F1
#
_entry.id   AF-A0A292YP07-F1
#
_cell.length_a   1.000
_cell.length_b   1.000
_cell.length_c   1.000
_cell.angle_alpha   90.00
_cell.angle_beta   90.00
_cell.angle_gamma   90.00
#
_symmetry.space_group_name_H-M   'P 1'
#
loop_
_entity.id
_entity.type
_entity.pdbx_description
1 polymer ?
#
loop_
_entity_poly.entity_id
_entity_poly.type
_entity_poly.pdbx_seq_one_letter_code
_entity_poly.pdbx_strand_id
1 'polypeptide(L)'
;MNLRIFGWSYAVTVVALVVAFLYGGVEALILCAILGILEISLSFDNAVVNATVLERMSPFWQRIFLTIGIVIAVFGMRLVFPLLIVGITANLGPIEAFQLALEQRPETDPTSYAYLLNQAYPEIAAFGGMFLFMLFLDWVFEEREHSWLSWLERPLVRIGALNRVSIVIAIGALVVLASTLAAEPGKVLVAGSLGLVTYLLVNGLGDLFDQAGGADALAGGEEATEESRNGSGGPSNLAKAAGKAGFFLFLYLEVLDAAFSFDGVIGAFAVTTDPILIALGLGLIGAMFVRSLTVFLVRKGTLQDYVYLEHGAHWAIGALSVILLVGIGYHVNEIVTGLIGVAFIGAAFLSSVMRNRRLAREGAETERPVDELAAGKAGAGHTPGTPAADTTGAETSGDVAGTSGEQLRK
;
A
#
# COMPACT_ATOMS: atom_id res chain seq x y z
N MET A 1 -17.99 12.90 7.25
CA MET A 1 -16.80 12.03 7.45
C MET A 1 -15.68 12.38 6.46
N ASN A 2 -15.98 12.52 5.17
CA ASN A 2 -14.98 12.82 4.12
C ASN A 2 -14.16 14.10 4.36
N LEU A 3 -14.78 15.21 4.79
CA LEU A 3 -14.04 16.47 5.08
C LEU A 3 -13.01 16.35 6.20
N ARG A 4 -13.17 15.42 7.16
CA ARG A 4 -12.20 15.23 8.25
C ARG A 4 -10.95 14.48 7.80
N ILE A 5 -11.06 13.64 6.77
CA ILE A 5 -9.93 12.86 6.24
C ILE A 5 -9.16 13.72 5.23
N PHE A 6 -9.85 14.33 4.27
CA PHE A 6 -9.21 15.12 3.21
C PHE A 6 -8.98 16.60 3.56
N GLY A 7 -9.44 17.07 4.73
CA GLY A 7 -9.37 18.48 5.11
C GLY A 7 -7.94 19.04 5.10
N TRP A 8 -6.98 18.26 5.60
CA TRP A 8 -5.57 18.63 5.56
C TRP A 8 -5.00 18.61 4.13
N SER A 9 -5.38 17.64 3.30
CA SER A 9 -4.97 17.61 1.89
C SER A 9 -5.44 18.85 1.14
N TYR A 10 -6.69 19.26 1.31
CA TYR A 10 -7.20 20.50 0.70
C TYR A 10 -6.45 21.74 1.19
N ALA A 11 -6.19 21.84 2.49
CA ALA A 11 -5.45 22.97 3.06
C ALA A 11 -4.03 23.03 2.49
N VAL A 12 -3.31 21.89 2.47
CA VAL A 12 -1.97 21.79 1.90
C VAL A 12 -1.98 22.13 0.41
N THR A 13 -3.00 21.69 -0.34
CA THR A 13 -3.11 22.04 -1.76
C THR A 13 -3.30 23.52 -1.99
N VAL A 14 -4.18 24.18 -1.24
CA VAL A 14 -4.34 25.63 -1.36
C VAL A 14 -3.03 26.34 -1.05
N VAL A 15 -2.35 25.95 0.03
CA VAL A 15 -1.06 26.53 0.40
C VAL A 15 -0.01 26.29 -0.68
N ALA A 16 0.14 25.07 -1.18
CA ALA A 16 1.10 24.71 -2.22
C ALA A 16 0.85 25.48 -3.52
N LEU A 17 -0.41 25.61 -3.96
CA LEU A 17 -0.77 26.38 -5.15
C LEU A 17 -0.54 27.87 -4.98
N VAL A 18 -0.79 28.43 -3.80
CA VAL A 18 -0.46 29.83 -3.49
C VAL A 18 1.05 30.04 -3.51
N VAL A 19 1.82 29.14 -2.90
CA VAL A 19 3.29 29.20 -2.92
C VAL A 19 3.81 29.10 -4.36
N ALA A 20 3.28 28.19 -5.18
CA ALA A 20 3.64 28.06 -6.59
C ALA A 20 3.32 29.35 -7.37
N PHE A 21 2.15 29.95 -7.12
CA PHE A 21 1.78 31.23 -7.73
C PHE A 21 2.72 32.38 -7.33
N LEU A 22 3.10 32.46 -6.06
CA LEU A 22 4.04 33.49 -5.60
C LEU A 22 5.46 33.26 -6.13
N TYR A 23 5.82 32.01 -6.37
CA TYR A 23 7.13 31.61 -6.86
C TYR A 23 7.31 31.86 -8.37
N GLY A 24 6.33 31.46 -9.20
CA GLY A 24 6.47 31.52 -10.67
C GLY A 24 5.20 31.97 -11.40
N GLY A 25 4.26 32.63 -10.71
CA GLY A 25 3.04 33.16 -11.31
C GLY A 25 2.02 32.09 -11.71
N VAL A 26 1.18 32.44 -12.69
CA VAL A 26 0.07 31.58 -13.15
C VAL A 26 0.59 30.27 -13.76
N GLU A 27 1.72 30.32 -14.46
CA GLU A 27 2.32 29.14 -15.09
C GLU A 27 2.74 28.10 -14.03
N ALA A 28 3.49 28.53 -13.01
CA ALA A 28 3.87 27.67 -11.89
C ALA A 28 2.66 27.10 -11.14
N LEU A 29 1.59 27.88 -10.96
CA LEU A 29 0.34 27.40 -10.37
C LEU A 29 -0.27 26.28 -11.20
N ILE A 30 -0.35 26.44 -12.52
CA ILE A 30 -0.92 25.44 -13.43
C ILE A 30 -0.05 24.18 -13.44
N LEU A 31 1.27 24.31 -13.57
CA LEU A 31 2.19 23.18 -13.53
C LEU A 31 2.10 22.42 -12.21
N CYS A 32 2.10 23.13 -11.07
CA CYS A 32 1.93 22.52 -9.75
C CYS A 32 0.60 21.77 -9.62
N ALA A 33 -0.50 22.30 -10.17
CA ALA A 33 -1.79 21.63 -10.18
C ALA A 33 -1.79 20.38 -11.06
N ILE A 34 -1.21 20.46 -12.26
CA ILE A 34 -1.06 19.32 -13.18
C ILE A 34 -0.25 18.21 -12.51
N LEU A 35 0.89 18.52 -11.90
CA LEU A 35 1.70 17.57 -11.17
C LEU A 35 0.92 16.94 -10.01
N GLY A 36 0.19 17.73 -9.22
CA GLY A 36 -0.66 17.19 -8.16
C GLY A 36 -1.70 16.19 -8.68
N ILE A 37 -2.36 16.49 -9.80
CA ILE A 37 -3.32 15.58 -10.43
C ILE A 37 -2.63 14.34 -10.99
N LEU A 38 -1.45 14.51 -11.60
CA LEU A 38 -0.64 13.43 -12.15
C LEU A 38 -0.29 12.42 -11.06
N GLU A 39 0.24 12.89 -9.93
CA GLU A 39 0.58 12.03 -8.78
C GLU A 39 -0.64 11.27 -8.26
N ILE A 40 -1.77 11.95 -8.05
CA ILE A 40 -2.97 11.31 -7.52
C ILE A 40 -3.48 10.21 -8.47
N SER A 41 -3.37 10.45 -9.78
CA SER A 41 -3.83 9.52 -10.80
C SER A 41 -2.90 8.30 -10.92
N LEU A 42 -1.58 8.53 -10.96
CA LEU A 42 -0.57 7.48 -11.11
C LEU A 42 -0.34 6.69 -9.81
N SER A 43 -0.63 7.28 -8.65
CA SER A 43 -0.41 6.64 -7.34
C SER A 43 -1.71 6.16 -6.66
N PHE A 44 -2.79 6.00 -7.43
CA PHE A 44 -4.06 5.51 -6.89
C PHE A 44 -3.97 4.05 -6.43
N ASP A 45 -3.44 3.17 -7.28
CA ASP A 45 -3.16 1.77 -6.97
C ASP A 45 -2.17 1.63 -5.80
N ASN A 46 -1.16 2.51 -5.74
CA ASN A 46 -0.23 2.61 -4.61
C ASN A 46 -0.99 2.89 -3.30
N ALA A 47 -2.00 3.77 -3.32
CA ALA A 47 -2.82 4.05 -2.16
C ALA A 47 -3.62 2.83 -1.68
N VAL A 48 -4.07 1.97 -2.61
CA VAL A 48 -4.81 0.73 -2.32
C VAL A 48 -3.88 -0.32 -1.72
N VAL A 49 -2.70 -0.53 -2.33
CA VAL A 49 -1.67 -1.43 -1.81
C VAL A 49 -1.22 -1.01 -0.41
N ASN A 50 -1.00 0.29 -0.19
CA ASN A 50 -0.64 0.77 1.13
C ASN A 50 -1.79 0.57 2.14
N ALA A 51 -3.04 0.61 1.70
CA ALA A 51 -4.18 0.45 2.59
C ALA A 51 -4.30 -1.00 3.10
N THR A 52 -4.06 -2.01 2.25
CA THR A 52 -4.10 -3.43 2.66
C THR A 52 -3.07 -3.73 3.76
N VAL A 53 -1.90 -3.10 3.69
CA VAL A 53 -0.82 -3.28 4.67
C VAL A 53 -1.07 -2.45 5.93
N LEU A 54 -1.54 -1.21 5.77
CA LEU A 54 -1.85 -0.29 6.89
C LEU A 54 -2.97 -0.85 7.77
N GLU A 55 -3.94 -1.57 7.20
CA GLU A 55 -5.02 -2.24 7.95
C GLU A 55 -4.49 -3.28 8.94
N ARG A 56 -3.37 -3.93 8.63
CA ARG A 56 -2.71 -4.93 9.50
C ARG A 56 -1.89 -4.31 10.64
N MET A 57 -1.74 -2.98 10.67
CA MET A 57 -0.96 -2.27 11.69
C MET A 57 -1.80 -1.87 12.89
N SER A 58 -1.17 -1.83 14.07
CA SER A 58 -1.80 -1.26 15.26
C SER A 58 -2.09 0.25 15.11
N PRO A 59 -3.08 0.81 15.83
CA PRO A 59 -3.45 2.23 15.71
C PRO A 59 -2.29 3.20 15.98
N PHE A 60 -1.31 2.79 16.79
CA PHE A 60 -0.09 3.55 17.03
C PHE A 60 0.76 3.66 15.76
N TRP A 61 1.04 2.53 15.10
CA TRP A 61 1.84 2.50 13.87
C TRP A 61 1.12 3.15 12.69
N GLN A 62 -0.21 3.01 12.61
CA GLN A 62 -1.00 3.79 11.68
C GLN A 62 -0.78 5.29 11.88
N ARG A 63 -0.76 5.80 13.13
CA ARG A 63 -0.49 7.22 13.40
C ARG A 63 0.94 7.63 12.99
N ILE A 64 1.94 6.78 13.24
CA ILE A 64 3.34 7.05 12.83
C ILE A 64 3.44 7.15 11.31
N PHE A 65 2.84 6.21 10.58
CA PHE A 65 2.78 6.22 9.13
C PHE A 65 2.09 7.48 8.57
N LEU A 66 1.05 7.95 9.24
CA LEU A 66 0.31 9.17 8.89
C LEU A 66 0.96 10.47 9.36
N THR A 67 2.08 10.42 10.08
CA THR A 67 2.78 11.61 10.56
C THR A 67 4.20 11.65 10.02
N ILE A 68 5.05 10.73 10.49
CA ILE A 68 6.44 10.60 10.06
C ILE A 68 6.50 10.10 8.62
N GLY A 69 5.68 9.11 8.26
CA GLY A 69 5.68 8.56 6.91
C GLY A 69 5.32 9.59 5.84
N ILE A 70 4.44 10.57 6.13
CA ILE A 70 4.18 11.69 5.20
C ILE A 70 5.46 12.50 4.95
N VAL A 71 6.22 12.81 6.01
CA VAL A 71 7.46 13.59 5.86
C VAL A 71 8.47 12.82 5.02
N ILE A 72 8.58 11.50 5.23
CA ILE A 72 9.46 10.63 4.43
C ILE A 72 8.97 10.55 2.99
N ALA A 73 7.69 10.31 2.73
CA ALA A 73 7.15 10.23 1.38
C ALA A 73 7.29 11.56 0.60
N VAL A 74 7.03 12.71 1.26
CA VAL A 74 7.09 14.04 0.65
C VAL A 74 8.53 14.49 0.42
N PHE A 75 9.36 14.47 1.46
CA PHE A 75 10.71 15.04 1.40
C PHE A 75 11.76 13.97 1.17
N GLY A 76 11.67 12.84 1.88
CA GLY A 76 12.59 11.72 1.73
C GLY A 76 12.57 11.18 0.30
N MET A 77 11.42 10.69 -0.17
CA MET A 77 11.38 9.95 -1.43
C MET A 77 11.34 10.82 -2.69
N ARG A 78 10.82 12.05 -2.61
CA ARG A 78 10.67 12.92 -3.79
C ARG A 78 11.72 14.02 -3.92
N LEU A 79 12.37 14.41 -2.83
CA LEU A 79 13.43 15.42 -2.86
C LEU A 79 14.79 14.81 -2.53
N VAL A 80 14.93 14.20 -1.36
CA VAL A 80 16.22 13.71 -0.85
C VAL A 80 16.70 12.50 -1.65
N PHE A 81 15.83 11.53 -1.93
CA PHE A 81 16.21 10.29 -2.60
C PHE A 81 16.73 10.52 -4.03
N PRO A 82 16.04 11.28 -4.92
CA PRO A 82 16.58 11.60 -6.23
C PRO A 82 17.91 12.37 -6.15
N LEU A 83 18.06 13.30 -5.21
CA LEU A 83 19.31 14.04 -5.00
C LEU A 83 20.45 13.13 -4.55
N LEU A 84 20.18 12.19 -3.63
CA LEU A 84 21.16 11.21 -3.16
C LEU A 84 21.62 10.29 -4.28
N ILE A 85 20.69 9.81 -5.10
CA ILE A 85 20.99 8.96 -6.24
C ILE A 85 21.92 9.69 -7.22
N VAL A 86 21.56 10.89 -7.65
CA VAL A 86 22.40 11.68 -8.58
C VAL A 86 23.76 12.00 -7.94
N GLY A 87 23.79 12.33 -6.64
CA GLY A 87 25.03 12.55 -5.91
C GLY A 87 25.96 11.34 -5.92
N ILE A 88 25.43 10.14 -5.71
CA ILE A 88 26.22 8.90 -5.71
C ILE A 88 26.64 8.51 -7.13
N THR A 89 25.72 8.54 -8.10
CA THR A 89 25.97 8.06 -9.47
C THR A 89 26.89 8.99 -10.25
N ALA A 90 26.75 10.31 -10.05
CA ALA A 90 27.59 11.32 -10.68
C ALA A 90 28.80 11.73 -9.81
N ASN A 91 28.97 11.12 -8.63
CA ASN A 91 30.04 11.41 -7.67
C ASN A 91 30.11 12.91 -7.30
N LEU A 92 28.95 13.51 -7.08
CA LEU A 92 28.77 14.92 -6.70
C LEU A 92 28.52 15.06 -5.20
N GLY A 93 28.98 16.16 -4.61
CA GLY A 93 28.62 16.51 -3.24
C GLY A 93 27.11 16.80 -3.12
N PRO A 94 26.49 16.66 -1.92
CA PRO A 94 25.06 16.94 -1.74
C PRO A 94 24.64 18.35 -2.14
N ILE A 95 25.50 19.34 -1.90
CA ILE A 95 25.25 20.75 -2.27
C ILE A 95 25.34 20.92 -3.78
N GLU A 96 26.29 20.27 -4.43
CA GLU A 96 26.49 20.32 -5.88
C GLU A 96 25.31 19.68 -6.61
N ALA A 97 24.84 18.51 -6.15
CA ALA A 97 23.65 17.85 -6.71
C ALA A 97 22.39 18.73 -6.56
N PHE A 98 22.24 19.43 -5.43
CA PHE A 98 21.14 20.35 -5.23
C PHE A 98 21.24 21.60 -6.12
N GLN A 99 22.43 22.19 -6.23
CA GLN A 99 22.68 23.30 -7.16
C GLN A 99 22.38 22.89 -8.60
N LEU A 100 22.83 21.71 -9.00
CA LEU A 100 22.57 21.15 -10.33
C LEU A 100 21.08 20.97 -10.61
N ALA A 101 20.31 20.53 -9.60
CA ALA A 101 18.86 20.44 -9.71
C ALA A 101 18.20 21.82 -9.89
N LEU A 102 18.69 22.84 -9.18
CA LEU A 102 18.18 24.21 -9.27
C LEU A 102 18.56 24.93 -10.58
N GLU A 103 19.52 24.42 -11.36
CA GLU A 103 19.83 24.95 -12.69
C GLU A 103 18.71 24.67 -13.72
N GLN A 104 17.81 23.72 -13.44
CA GLN A 104 16.63 23.39 -14.25
C GLN A 104 16.95 23.07 -15.72
N ARG A 105 18.18 22.64 -16.01
CA ARG A 105 18.61 22.34 -17.38
C ARG A 105 17.80 21.18 -17.97
N PRO A 106 17.47 21.22 -19.27
CA PRO A 106 16.68 20.19 -19.92
C PRO A 106 17.43 18.86 -19.92
N GLU A 107 16.68 17.76 -19.92
CA GLU A 107 17.21 16.39 -19.96
C GLU A 107 18.11 16.11 -21.17
N THR A 108 17.95 16.87 -22.26
CA THR A 108 18.82 16.76 -23.45
C THR A 108 20.26 17.20 -23.19
N ASP A 109 20.53 17.92 -22.10
CA ASP A 109 21.88 18.27 -21.66
C ASP A 109 22.49 17.11 -20.85
N PRO A 110 23.58 16.47 -21.32
CA PRO A 110 24.22 15.32 -20.65
C PRO A 110 24.76 15.62 -19.25
N THR A 111 24.88 16.89 -18.89
CA THR A 111 25.38 17.34 -17.59
C THR A 111 24.26 17.90 -16.71
N SER A 112 22.99 17.82 -17.14
CA SER A 112 21.85 18.23 -16.34
C SER A 112 21.51 17.22 -15.26
N TYR A 113 20.84 17.70 -14.21
CA TYR A 113 20.29 16.84 -13.17
C TYR A 113 19.32 15.79 -13.72
N ALA A 114 18.39 16.20 -14.60
CA ALA A 114 17.40 15.32 -15.18
C ALA A 114 18.04 14.18 -16.01
N TYR A 115 19.07 14.49 -16.80
CA TYR A 115 19.81 13.47 -17.55
C TYR A 115 20.51 12.46 -16.62
N LEU A 116 21.22 12.95 -15.59
CA LEU A 116 21.94 12.07 -14.65
C LEU A 116 20.97 11.19 -13.86
N LEU A 117 19.79 11.71 -13.53
CA LEU A 117 18.74 10.92 -12.89
C LEU A 117 18.19 9.84 -13.83
N ASN A 118 17.96 10.16 -15.11
CA ASN A 118 17.51 9.17 -16.11
C ASN A 118 18.59 8.09 -16.35
N GLN A 119 19.87 8.46 -16.35
CA GLN A 119 20.96 7.48 -16.44
C GLN A 119 21.01 6.51 -15.25
N ALA A 120 20.56 6.94 -14.07
CA ALA A 120 20.44 6.08 -12.90
C ALA A 120 19.15 5.23 -12.90
N TYR A 121 18.21 5.48 -13.81
CA TYR A 121 16.92 4.79 -13.87
C TYR A 121 17.05 3.26 -13.90
N PRO A 122 17.93 2.62 -14.71
CA PRO A 122 18.04 1.16 -14.74
C PRO A 122 18.41 0.54 -13.38
N GLU A 123 19.24 1.23 -12.59
CA GLU A 123 19.65 0.76 -11.26
C GLU A 123 18.47 0.83 -10.28
N ILE A 124 17.71 1.92 -10.33
CA ILE A 124 16.56 2.15 -9.45
C ILE A 124 15.41 1.21 -9.82
N ALA A 125 15.16 1.04 -11.12
CA ALA A 125 14.20 0.11 -11.66
C ALA A 125 14.54 -1.34 -11.29
N ALA A 126 15.81 -1.71 -11.30
CA ALA A 126 16.26 -3.02 -10.80
C ALA A 126 16.07 -3.16 -9.28
N PHE A 127 16.44 -2.15 -8.49
CA PHE A 127 16.26 -2.17 -7.03
C PHE A 127 14.78 -2.31 -6.65
N GLY A 128 13.93 -1.37 -7.10
CA GLY A 128 12.50 -1.33 -6.80
C GLY A 128 11.76 -2.50 -7.45
N GLY A 129 12.07 -2.80 -8.71
CA GLY A 129 11.49 -3.91 -9.46
C GLY A 129 11.76 -5.25 -8.77
N MET A 130 12.98 -5.51 -8.30
CA MET A 130 13.29 -6.75 -7.57
C MET A 130 12.59 -6.84 -6.21
N PHE A 131 12.47 -5.72 -5.48
CA PHE A 131 11.73 -5.67 -4.21
C PHE A 131 10.25 -5.99 -4.42
N LEU A 132 9.60 -5.32 -5.37
CA LEU A 132 8.18 -5.53 -5.70
C LEU A 132 7.94 -6.91 -6.33
N PHE A 133 8.90 -7.43 -7.11
CA PHE A 133 8.77 -8.74 -7.73
C PHE A 133 8.81 -9.84 -6.68
N MET A 134 9.69 -9.73 -5.68
CA MET A 134 9.68 -10.64 -4.53
C MET A 134 8.37 -10.60 -3.75
N LEU A 135 7.84 -9.40 -3.49
CA LEU A 135 6.55 -9.22 -2.84
C LEU A 135 5.45 -9.94 -3.62
N PHE A 136 5.41 -9.75 -4.94
CA PHE A 136 4.46 -10.42 -5.80
C PHE A 136 4.65 -11.94 -5.84
N LEU A 137 5.88 -12.44 -5.92
CA LEU A 137 6.15 -13.88 -5.98
C LEU A 137 5.78 -14.58 -4.67
N ASP A 138 6.13 -14.00 -3.53
CA ASP A 138 5.79 -14.58 -2.22
C ASP A 138 4.27 -14.57 -2.01
N TRP A 139 3.59 -13.49 -2.44
CA TRP A 139 2.14 -13.49 -2.49
C TRP A 139 1.63 -14.57 -3.46
N VAL A 140 1.99 -14.58 -4.74
CA VAL A 140 1.34 -15.41 -5.78
C VAL A 140 1.49 -16.93 -5.54
N PHE A 141 2.49 -17.33 -4.77
CA PHE A 141 2.77 -18.72 -4.41
C PHE A 141 2.15 -19.16 -3.09
N GLU A 142 1.64 -18.24 -2.28
CA GLU A 142 0.93 -18.54 -1.03
C GLU A 142 -0.48 -19.07 -1.27
N GLU A 143 -0.89 -20.09 -0.50
CA GLU A 143 -2.24 -20.62 -0.55
C GLU A 143 -3.23 -19.67 0.16
N ARG A 144 -4.36 -19.39 -0.48
CA ARG A 144 -5.37 -18.45 0.01
C ARG A 144 -6.77 -19.03 -0.06
N GLU A 145 -7.64 -18.61 0.85
CA GLU A 145 -9.04 -19.02 0.93
C GLU A 145 -9.86 -18.58 -0.30
N HIS A 146 -9.51 -17.41 -0.84
CA HIS A 146 -10.13 -16.84 -2.01
C HIS A 146 -9.11 -16.76 -3.15
N SER A 147 -9.56 -17.02 -4.37
CA SER A 147 -8.76 -16.80 -5.58
C SER A 147 -9.59 -15.97 -6.55
N TRP A 148 -8.99 -14.94 -7.13
CA TRP A 148 -9.68 -14.07 -8.08
C TRP A 148 -9.48 -14.61 -9.51
N LEU A 149 -8.23 -14.82 -9.92
CA LEU A 149 -7.87 -15.43 -11.19
C LEU A 149 -7.54 -16.92 -11.00
N SER A 150 -8.52 -17.73 -10.57
CA SER A 150 -8.29 -19.11 -10.14
C SER A 150 -7.60 -20.01 -11.18
N TRP A 151 -7.74 -19.72 -12.48
CA TRP A 151 -7.08 -20.46 -13.56
C TRP A 151 -5.58 -20.20 -13.63
N LEU A 152 -5.12 -19.03 -13.18
CA LEU A 152 -3.73 -18.61 -13.17
C LEU A 152 -3.10 -18.80 -11.78
N GLU A 153 -3.83 -18.50 -10.71
CA GLU A 153 -3.35 -18.60 -9.33
C GLU A 153 -3.14 -20.07 -8.89
N ARG A 154 -4.05 -21.00 -9.21
CA ARG A 154 -3.94 -22.40 -8.76
C ARG A 154 -2.68 -23.12 -9.27
N PRO A 155 -2.27 -22.99 -10.54
CA PRO A 155 -0.99 -23.52 -11.01
C PRO A 155 0.21 -22.90 -10.30
N LEU A 156 0.17 -21.59 -10.02
CA LEU A 156 1.26 -20.85 -9.37
C LEU A 156 1.44 -21.30 -7.91
N VAL A 157 0.36 -21.44 -7.15
CA VAL A 157 0.42 -21.98 -5.77
C VAL A 157 1.08 -23.37 -5.72
N ARG A 158 0.85 -24.21 -6.75
CA ARG A 158 1.51 -25.52 -6.83
C ARG A 158 3.03 -25.43 -7.05
N ILE A 159 3.51 -24.39 -7.74
CA ILE A 159 4.94 -24.10 -7.89
C ILE A 159 5.53 -23.62 -6.55
N GLY A 160 4.73 -22.86 -5.79
CA GLY A 160 5.03 -22.37 -4.44
C GLY A 160 5.32 -23.43 -3.38
N ALA A 161 4.92 -24.69 -3.60
CA ALA A 161 5.19 -25.79 -2.68
C ALA A 161 6.70 -26.08 -2.48
N LEU A 162 7.57 -25.54 -3.35
CA LEU A 162 9.02 -25.61 -3.20
C LEU A 162 9.53 -24.43 -2.37
N ASN A 163 10.07 -24.74 -1.19
CA ASN A 163 10.72 -23.74 -0.33
C ASN A 163 11.76 -22.92 -1.12
N ARG A 164 11.60 -21.59 -1.09
CA ARG A 164 12.50 -20.59 -1.71
C ARG A 164 12.44 -20.49 -3.25
N VAL A 165 11.41 -21.04 -3.89
CA VAL A 165 11.25 -20.91 -5.36
C VAL A 165 11.16 -19.45 -5.80
N SER A 166 10.54 -18.56 -5.01
CA SER A 166 10.46 -17.12 -5.27
C SER A 166 11.84 -16.51 -5.45
N ILE A 167 12.78 -16.80 -4.54
CA ILE A 167 14.15 -16.26 -4.57
C ILE A 167 14.89 -16.77 -5.81
N VAL A 168 14.71 -18.04 -6.17
CA VAL A 168 15.36 -18.63 -7.36
C VAL A 168 14.84 -17.96 -8.64
N ILE A 169 13.52 -17.79 -8.76
CA ILE A 169 12.90 -17.12 -9.91
C ILE A 169 13.34 -15.66 -9.98
N ALA A 170 13.36 -14.96 -8.84
CA ALA A 170 13.80 -13.58 -8.74
C ALA A 170 15.26 -13.40 -9.19
N ILE A 171 16.19 -14.19 -8.63
CA ILE A 171 17.61 -14.13 -9.03
C ILE A 171 17.78 -14.51 -10.51
N GLY A 172 17.07 -15.55 -10.97
CA GLY A 172 17.10 -15.95 -12.38
C GLY A 172 16.63 -14.83 -13.31
N ALA A 173 15.50 -14.19 -12.99
CA ALA A 173 14.98 -13.05 -13.73
C ALA A 173 15.97 -11.88 -13.72
N LEU A 174 16.54 -11.53 -12.56
CA LEU A 174 17.53 -10.47 -12.44
C LEU A 174 18.76 -10.73 -13.32
N VAL A 175 19.32 -11.95 -13.30
CA VAL A 175 20.49 -12.31 -14.11
C VAL A 175 20.15 -12.24 -15.60
N VAL A 176 19.00 -12.77 -16.02
CA VAL A 176 18.59 -12.74 -17.43
C VAL A 176 18.38 -11.30 -17.90
N LEU A 177 17.63 -10.49 -17.15
CA LEU A 177 17.32 -9.13 -17.54
C LEU A 177 18.56 -8.22 -17.48
N ALA A 178 19.39 -8.33 -16.46
CA ALA A 178 20.63 -7.57 -16.39
C ALA A 178 21.59 -7.92 -17.53
N SER A 179 21.69 -9.20 -17.92
CA SER A 179 22.59 -9.62 -19.00
C SER A 179 22.06 -9.31 -20.41
N THR A 180 20.74 -9.16 -20.57
CA THR A 180 20.12 -8.96 -21.89
C THR A 180 19.67 -7.53 -22.16
N LEU A 181 19.26 -6.79 -21.13
CA LEU A 181 18.66 -5.46 -21.26
C LEU A 181 19.56 -4.32 -20.77
N ALA A 182 20.41 -4.56 -19.77
CA ALA A 182 21.19 -3.49 -19.16
C ALA A 182 22.43 -3.11 -19.98
N ALA A 183 22.65 -1.82 -20.16
CA ALA A 183 23.91 -1.30 -20.71
C ALA A 183 25.09 -1.57 -19.76
N GLU A 184 24.85 -1.49 -18.44
CA GLU A 184 25.83 -1.79 -17.40
C GLU A 184 25.33 -2.91 -16.47
N PRO A 185 25.44 -4.20 -16.88
CA PRO A 185 24.87 -5.32 -16.13
C PRO A 185 25.35 -5.41 -14.67
N GLY A 186 26.61 -5.02 -14.41
CA GLY A 186 27.18 -5.05 -13.06
C GLY A 186 26.46 -4.15 -12.07
N LYS A 187 26.14 -2.90 -12.46
CA LYS A 187 25.43 -1.96 -11.58
C LYS A 187 23.99 -2.41 -11.33
N VAL A 188 23.31 -2.88 -12.39
CA VAL A 188 21.95 -3.44 -12.31
C VAL A 188 21.90 -4.67 -11.41
N LEU A 189 22.88 -5.58 -11.51
CA LEU A 189 22.97 -6.76 -10.63
C LEU A 189 23.16 -6.35 -9.17
N VAL A 190 24.04 -5.38 -8.90
CA VAL A 190 24.25 -4.86 -7.54
C VAL A 190 22.96 -4.22 -7.01
N ALA A 191 22.35 -3.29 -7.75
CA ALA A 191 21.13 -2.60 -7.32
C ALA A 191 19.95 -3.56 -7.13
N GLY A 192 19.71 -4.48 -8.08
CA GLY A 192 18.67 -5.50 -7.97
C GLY A 192 18.90 -6.47 -6.82
N SER A 193 20.16 -6.85 -6.55
CA SER A 193 20.49 -7.68 -5.38
C SER A 193 20.27 -6.94 -4.06
N LEU A 194 20.53 -5.62 -4.00
CA LEU A 194 20.20 -4.79 -2.85
C LEU A 194 18.68 -4.69 -2.64
N GLY A 195 17.89 -4.63 -3.71
CA GLY A 195 16.43 -4.69 -3.65
C GLY A 195 15.93 -6.02 -3.06
N LEU A 196 16.46 -7.14 -3.55
CA LEU A 196 16.20 -8.48 -3.03
C LEU A 196 16.60 -8.62 -1.56
N VAL A 197 17.80 -8.17 -1.18
CA VAL A 197 18.26 -8.19 0.22
C VAL A 197 17.37 -7.32 1.10
N THR A 198 16.98 -6.14 0.65
CA THR A 198 16.06 -5.25 1.39
C THR A 198 14.73 -5.96 1.64
N TYR A 199 14.16 -6.62 0.63
CA TYR A 199 12.95 -7.43 0.79
C TYR A 199 13.12 -8.53 1.85
N LEU A 200 14.20 -9.31 1.77
CA LEU A 200 14.47 -10.41 2.70
C LEU A 200 14.74 -9.92 4.13
N LEU A 201 15.37 -8.76 4.29
CA LEU A 201 15.58 -8.17 5.62
C LEU A 201 14.26 -7.68 6.21
N VAL A 202 13.43 -7.00 5.43
CA VAL A 202 12.17 -6.45 5.92
C VAL A 202 11.16 -7.56 6.23
N ASN A 203 11.05 -8.59 5.38
CA ASN A 203 10.12 -9.71 5.58
C ASN A 203 10.69 -10.82 6.47
N GLY A 204 11.93 -11.24 6.24
CA GLY A 204 12.55 -12.38 6.95
C GLY A 204 12.86 -12.10 8.43
N LEU A 205 12.98 -10.82 8.82
CA LEU A 205 13.02 -10.48 10.25
C LEU A 205 11.67 -10.74 10.93
N GLY A 206 10.53 -10.62 10.22
CA GLY A 206 9.20 -10.98 10.72
C GLY A 206 9.10 -12.45 11.12
N ASP A 207 9.52 -13.36 10.24
CA ASP A 207 9.46 -14.82 10.47
C ASP A 207 10.33 -15.29 11.65
N LEU A 208 11.50 -14.67 11.84
CA LEU A 208 12.38 -14.91 12.99
C LEU A 208 11.71 -14.49 14.31
N PHE A 209 10.76 -13.55 14.28
CA PHE A 209 10.00 -13.12 15.45
C PHE A 209 8.75 -13.96 15.68
N ASP A 210 8.08 -14.46 14.63
CA ASP A 210 6.96 -15.38 14.77
C ASP A 210 7.40 -16.70 15.42
N GLN A 211 8.58 -17.23 15.06
CA GLN A 211 9.19 -18.38 15.74
C GLN A 211 9.64 -18.09 17.18
N ALA A 212 9.81 -16.81 17.54
CA ALA A 212 10.12 -16.38 18.91
C ALA A 212 8.86 -16.09 19.76
N GLY A 213 7.66 -16.45 19.27
CA GLY A 213 6.38 -16.26 19.98
C GLY A 213 5.68 -14.92 19.72
N GLY A 214 5.99 -14.25 18.60
CA GLY A 214 5.46 -12.93 18.24
C GLY A 214 4.09 -12.91 17.56
N ALA A 215 3.63 -14.02 16.97
CA ALA A 215 2.39 -14.10 16.21
C ALA A 215 1.13 -13.83 17.09
N ASP A 216 1.12 -14.32 18.33
CA ASP A 216 0.05 -14.05 19.31
C ASP A 216 0.02 -12.59 19.80
N ALA A 217 1.07 -11.80 19.55
CA ALA A 217 1.13 -10.38 19.93
C ALA A 217 0.49 -9.43 18.90
N LEU A 218 0.26 -9.90 17.66
CA LEU A 218 -0.34 -9.13 16.56
C LEU A 218 -1.87 -9.21 16.59
N ALA A 219 -2.43 -10.34 17.01
CA ALA A 219 -3.86 -10.52 17.24
C ALA A 219 -4.21 -9.98 18.64
N GLY A 220 -4.58 -8.70 18.73
CA GLY A 220 -4.94 -8.06 19.99
C GLY A 220 -6.19 -8.65 20.67
N GLY A 221 -6.07 -9.82 21.29
CA GLY A 221 -7.04 -10.41 22.21
C GLY A 221 -6.70 -10.03 23.66
N GLU A 222 -7.69 -9.52 24.40
CA GLU A 222 -7.60 -9.02 25.78
C GLU A 222 -7.32 -10.09 26.86
N GLU A 223 -6.88 -11.30 26.52
CA GLU A 223 -6.61 -12.34 27.51
C GLU A 223 -5.12 -12.41 27.87
N ALA A 224 -4.63 -11.34 28.50
CA ALA A 224 -3.35 -11.37 29.18
C ALA A 224 -3.54 -12.01 30.56
N THR A 225 -3.15 -13.29 30.68
CA THR A 225 -3.04 -14.03 31.94
C THR A 225 -2.27 -13.21 32.98
N GLU A 226 -2.84 -13.05 34.17
CA GLU A 226 -2.41 -12.15 35.26
C GLU A 226 -1.06 -12.49 35.93
N GLU A 227 -0.17 -13.26 35.30
CA GLU A 227 1.04 -13.81 35.96
C GLU A 227 2.35 -13.05 35.71
N SER A 228 2.32 -11.82 35.18
CA SER A 228 3.54 -11.00 35.04
C SER A 228 3.38 -9.60 35.61
N ARG A 229 3.05 -9.52 36.90
CA ARG A 229 3.00 -8.29 37.69
C ARG A 229 4.15 -8.13 38.69
N ASN A 230 5.32 -8.72 38.43
CA ASN A 230 6.50 -8.46 39.25
C ASN A 230 7.69 -7.89 38.45
N GLY A 231 7.93 -6.58 38.67
CA GLY A 231 9.28 -6.02 38.72
C GLY A 231 10.02 -5.75 37.41
N SER A 232 9.64 -4.69 36.69
CA SER A 232 10.57 -3.69 36.10
C SER A 232 9.76 -2.73 35.22
N GLY A 233 10.01 -1.42 35.33
CA GLY A 233 9.27 -0.36 34.61
C GLY A 233 9.52 -0.29 33.09
N GLY A 234 9.78 -1.42 32.44
CA GLY A 234 9.95 -1.52 30.99
C GLY A 234 8.73 -2.15 30.31
N PRO A 235 8.54 -1.92 28.99
CA PRO A 235 7.46 -2.55 28.24
C PRO A 235 7.59 -4.08 28.31
N SER A 236 6.45 -4.77 28.43
CA SER A 236 6.39 -6.23 28.43
C SER A 236 7.01 -6.82 27.16
N ASN A 237 7.43 -8.09 27.20
CA ASN A 237 8.00 -8.76 26.02
C ASN A 237 7.03 -8.77 24.83
N LEU A 238 5.73 -8.88 25.10
CA LEU A 238 4.65 -8.77 24.12
C LEU A 238 4.61 -7.36 23.47
N ALA A 239 4.68 -6.31 24.27
CA ALA A 239 4.70 -4.93 23.76
C ALA A 239 5.97 -4.64 22.92
N LYS A 240 7.11 -5.24 23.28
CA LYS A 240 8.34 -5.16 22.48
C LYS A 240 8.22 -5.92 21.16
N ALA A 241 7.58 -7.09 21.15
CA ALA A 241 7.35 -7.87 19.93
C ALA A 241 6.41 -7.15 18.96
N ALA A 242 5.25 -6.68 19.44
CA ALA A 242 4.30 -5.90 18.65
C ALA A 242 4.90 -4.58 18.14
N GLY A 243 5.74 -3.92 18.96
CA GLY A 243 6.49 -2.73 18.56
C GLY A 243 7.46 -3.00 17.41
N LYS A 244 8.21 -4.11 17.46
CA LYS A 244 9.13 -4.51 16.39
C LYS A 244 8.39 -4.90 15.12
N ALA A 245 7.34 -5.70 15.21
CA ALA A 245 6.56 -6.12 14.05
C ALA A 245 5.98 -4.90 13.32
N GLY A 246 5.34 -3.98 14.05
CA GLY A 246 4.83 -2.75 13.45
C GLY A 246 5.91 -1.83 12.86
N PHE A 247 7.13 -1.83 13.43
CA PHE A 247 8.26 -1.12 12.83
C PHE A 247 8.67 -1.71 11.47
N PHE A 248 8.70 -3.04 11.33
CA PHE A 248 9.01 -3.68 10.05
C PHE A 248 7.92 -3.45 9.02
N LEU A 249 6.64 -3.54 9.39
CA LEU A 249 5.56 -3.17 8.48
C LEU A 249 5.65 -1.68 8.09
N PHE A 250 6.09 -0.80 9.00
CA PHE A 250 6.31 0.61 8.68
C PHE A 250 7.43 0.79 7.67
N LEU A 251 8.60 0.16 7.89
CA LEU A 251 9.69 0.19 6.92
C LEU A 251 9.26 -0.40 5.57
N TYR A 252 8.50 -1.49 5.58
CA TYR A 252 7.94 -2.11 4.40
C TYR A 252 7.07 -1.12 3.60
N LEU A 253 6.18 -0.39 4.28
CA LEU A 253 5.36 0.63 3.63
C LEU A 253 6.19 1.78 3.06
N GLU A 254 7.21 2.26 3.78
CA GLU A 254 8.07 3.34 3.27
C GLU A 254 8.91 2.89 2.06
N VAL A 255 9.34 1.63 2.01
CA VAL A 255 10.05 1.08 0.84
C VAL A 255 9.09 0.85 -0.33
N LEU A 256 7.84 0.46 -0.07
CA LEU A 256 6.81 0.42 -1.11
C LEU A 256 6.57 1.80 -1.69
N ASP A 257 6.33 2.81 -0.84
CA ASP A 257 6.19 4.20 -1.25
C ASP A 257 7.40 4.68 -2.06
N ALA A 258 8.60 4.29 -1.65
CA ALA A 258 9.82 4.62 -2.35
C ALA A 258 9.81 4.09 -3.79
N ALA A 259 9.57 2.79 -3.95
CA ALA A 259 9.55 2.12 -5.25
C ALA A 259 8.48 2.72 -6.17
N PHE A 260 7.29 2.98 -5.63
CA PHE A 260 6.16 3.56 -6.35
C PHE A 260 6.32 5.03 -6.70
N SER A 261 6.94 5.82 -5.81
CA SER A 261 7.08 7.27 -6.02
C SER A 261 8.11 7.63 -7.08
N PHE A 262 9.02 6.73 -7.40
CA PHE A 262 10.11 7.02 -8.33
C PHE A 262 9.60 7.25 -9.76
N ASP A 263 8.66 6.42 -10.22
CA ASP A 263 8.01 6.60 -11.53
C ASP A 263 7.27 7.94 -11.63
N GLY A 264 6.65 8.38 -10.53
CA GLY A 264 6.03 9.70 -10.44
C GLY A 264 7.04 10.83 -10.65
N VAL A 265 8.21 10.74 -10.03
CA VAL A 265 9.30 11.74 -10.17
C VAL A 265 9.85 11.77 -11.60
N ILE A 266 10.03 10.62 -12.25
CA ILE A 266 10.47 10.56 -13.64
C ILE A 266 9.39 11.14 -14.57
N GLY A 267 8.12 10.78 -14.38
CA GLY A 267 7.00 11.36 -15.12
C GLY A 267 6.86 12.88 -14.91
N ALA A 268 7.30 13.41 -13.77
CA ALA A 268 7.35 14.84 -13.51
C ALA A 268 8.27 15.59 -14.48
N PHE A 269 9.40 15.00 -14.85
CA PHE A 269 10.39 15.63 -15.73
C PHE A 269 9.87 15.83 -17.16
N ALA A 270 8.88 15.04 -17.57
CA ALA A 270 8.16 15.27 -18.83
C ALA A 270 7.28 16.54 -18.79
N VAL A 271 6.92 17.03 -17.59
CA VAL A 271 6.11 18.23 -17.39
C VAL A 271 6.97 19.45 -17.03
N THR A 272 7.95 19.30 -16.13
CA THR A 272 8.85 20.38 -15.71
C THR A 272 10.16 19.85 -15.14
N THR A 273 11.25 20.59 -15.33
CA THR A 273 12.55 20.33 -14.70
C THR A 273 12.74 21.09 -13.38
N ASP A 274 11.75 21.86 -12.93
CA ASP A 274 11.85 22.63 -11.70
C ASP A 274 11.63 21.74 -10.46
N PRO A 275 12.68 21.46 -9.66
CA PRO A 275 12.55 20.59 -8.48
C PRO A 275 11.61 21.17 -7.41
N ILE A 276 11.42 22.49 -7.37
CA ILE A 276 10.50 23.14 -6.44
C ILE A 276 9.05 22.83 -6.84
N LEU A 277 8.72 22.96 -8.13
CA LEU A 277 7.37 22.62 -8.61
C LEU A 277 7.08 21.12 -8.48
N ILE A 278 8.06 20.26 -8.72
CA ILE A 278 7.97 18.82 -8.46
C ILE A 278 7.69 18.54 -6.99
N ALA A 279 8.43 19.18 -6.07
CA ALA A 279 8.23 19.01 -4.63
C ALA A 279 6.86 19.54 -4.15
N LEU A 280 6.36 20.65 -4.70
CA LEU A 280 5.04 21.18 -4.37
C LEU A 280 3.90 20.31 -4.93
N GLY A 281 3.99 19.95 -6.21
CA GLY A 281 2.96 19.20 -6.93
C GLY A 281 2.93 17.72 -6.55
N LEU A 282 3.97 16.97 -6.89
CA LEU A 282 4.04 15.54 -6.59
C LEU A 282 4.20 15.29 -5.08
N GLY A 283 5.08 16.07 -4.44
CA GLY A 283 5.37 15.94 -3.01
C GLY A 283 4.19 16.36 -2.14
N LEU A 284 3.98 17.67 -1.99
CA LEU A 284 2.99 18.17 -1.02
C LEU A 284 1.56 17.85 -1.41
N ILE A 285 1.14 18.14 -2.64
CA ILE A 285 -0.25 17.89 -3.06
C ILE A 285 -0.48 16.39 -3.18
N GLY A 286 0.31 15.73 -4.02
CA GLY A 286 0.12 14.34 -4.39
C GLY A 286 0.25 13.39 -3.21
N ALA A 287 1.37 13.40 -2.48
CA ALA A 287 1.57 12.48 -1.36
C ALA A 287 0.52 12.66 -0.24
N MET A 288 0.06 13.89 0.03
CA MET A 288 -1.00 14.14 1.00
C MET A 288 -2.35 13.56 0.55
N PHE A 289 -2.66 13.63 -0.74
CA PHE A 289 -3.90 13.05 -1.28
C PHE A 289 -3.85 11.53 -1.35
N VAL A 290 -2.75 10.96 -1.87
CA VAL A 290 -2.51 9.51 -1.91
C VAL A 290 -2.63 8.93 -0.49
N ARG A 291 -2.00 9.56 0.50
CA ARG A 291 -2.09 9.12 1.90
C ARG A 291 -3.50 9.27 2.47
N SER A 292 -4.19 10.38 2.20
CA SER A 292 -5.57 10.54 2.67
C SER A 292 -6.53 9.53 2.03
N LEU A 293 -6.26 9.13 0.79
CA LEU A 293 -6.94 8.05 0.11
C LEU A 293 -6.66 6.69 0.79
N THR A 294 -5.40 6.40 1.13
CA THR A 294 -5.04 5.22 1.91
C THR A 294 -5.82 5.15 3.23
N VAL A 295 -5.83 6.25 4.00
CA VAL A 295 -6.59 6.32 5.26
C VAL A 295 -8.08 6.13 5.04
N PHE A 296 -8.61 6.75 3.98
CA PHE A 296 -10.01 6.62 3.62
C PHE A 296 -10.38 5.16 3.35
N LEU A 297 -9.56 4.45 2.56
CA LEU A 297 -9.77 3.04 2.22
C LEU A 297 -9.73 2.11 3.44
N VAL A 298 -8.80 2.35 4.36
CA VAL A 298 -8.70 1.59 5.62
C VAL A 298 -9.89 1.87 6.53
N ARG A 299 -10.24 3.14 6.77
CA ARG A 299 -11.30 3.51 7.73
C ARG A 299 -12.71 3.16 7.28
N LYS A 300 -12.95 3.15 5.97
CA LYS A 300 -14.26 2.78 5.40
C LYS A 300 -14.51 1.27 5.45
N GLY A 301 -13.50 0.45 5.76
CA GLY A 301 -13.62 -1.01 5.68
C GLY A 301 -13.86 -1.49 4.25
N THR A 302 -13.64 -0.64 3.24
CA THR A 302 -13.89 -0.96 1.83
C THR A 302 -13.11 -2.19 1.36
N LEU A 303 -11.97 -2.50 1.98
CA LEU A 303 -11.19 -3.70 1.67
C LEU A 303 -11.89 -4.99 2.16
N GLN A 304 -12.49 -4.96 3.35
CA GLN A 304 -13.26 -6.09 3.90
C GLN A 304 -14.54 -6.33 3.09
N ASP A 305 -15.22 -5.24 2.71
CA ASP A 305 -16.43 -5.31 1.88
C ASP A 305 -16.17 -5.85 0.46
N TYR A 306 -14.93 -5.76 -0.04
CA TYR A 306 -14.53 -6.15 -1.39
C TYR A 306 -13.42 -7.20 -1.42
N VAL A 307 -13.80 -8.46 -1.23
CA VAL A 307 -12.93 -9.65 -1.19
C VAL A 307 -11.82 -9.72 -2.26
N TYR A 308 -12.08 -9.29 -3.50
CA TYR A 308 -11.07 -9.37 -4.55
C TYR A 308 -10.14 -8.15 -4.64
N LEU A 309 -10.40 -7.09 -3.88
CA LEU A 309 -9.65 -5.83 -3.98
C LEU A 309 -8.17 -6.00 -3.59
N GLU A 310 -7.91 -6.82 -2.57
CA GLU A 310 -6.54 -7.19 -2.18
C GLU A 310 -5.82 -7.97 -3.29
N HIS A 311 -6.52 -8.87 -4.00
CA HIS A 311 -5.95 -9.61 -5.13
C HIS A 311 -5.60 -8.67 -6.28
N GLY A 312 -6.51 -7.75 -6.62
CA GLY A 312 -6.25 -6.73 -7.64
C GLY A 312 -5.02 -5.91 -7.31
N ALA A 313 -4.84 -5.53 -6.05
CA ALA A 313 -3.69 -4.77 -5.58
C ALA A 313 -2.38 -5.53 -5.79
N HIS A 314 -2.31 -6.81 -5.41
CA HIS A 314 -1.10 -7.60 -5.61
C HIS A 314 -0.80 -7.90 -7.09
N TRP A 315 -1.82 -8.11 -7.92
CA TRP A 315 -1.63 -8.22 -9.37
C TRP A 315 -1.12 -6.91 -9.99
N ALA A 316 -1.56 -5.74 -9.48
CA ALA A 316 -1.01 -4.45 -9.87
C ALA A 316 0.47 -4.31 -9.46
N ILE A 317 0.85 -4.73 -8.24
CA ILE A 317 2.26 -4.79 -7.80
C ILE A 317 3.09 -5.68 -8.73
N GLY A 318 2.58 -6.87 -9.05
CA GLY A 318 3.24 -7.80 -9.97
C GLY A 318 3.46 -7.19 -11.34
N ALA A 319 2.44 -6.55 -11.91
CA ALA A 319 2.54 -5.86 -13.18
C ALA A 319 3.56 -4.70 -13.13
N LEU A 320 3.53 -3.88 -12.08
CA LEU A 320 4.51 -2.81 -11.92
C LEU A 320 5.93 -3.34 -11.78
N SER A 321 6.13 -4.40 -11.00
CA SER A 321 7.46 -5.00 -10.82
C SER A 321 8.04 -5.46 -12.17
N VAL A 322 7.21 -6.06 -13.03
CA VAL A 322 7.61 -6.47 -14.38
C VAL A 322 7.89 -5.25 -15.25
N ILE A 323 7.07 -4.20 -15.17
CA ILE A 323 7.29 -2.94 -15.92
C ILE A 323 8.62 -2.29 -15.53
N LEU A 324 8.93 -2.20 -14.23
CA LEU A 324 10.21 -1.68 -13.74
C LEU A 324 11.38 -2.55 -14.22
N LEU A 325 11.24 -3.87 -14.14
CA LEU A 325 12.27 -4.80 -14.60
C LEU A 325 12.50 -4.73 -16.12
N VAL A 326 11.46 -4.52 -16.93
CA VAL A 326 11.58 -4.22 -18.37
C VAL A 326 12.18 -2.82 -18.59
N GLY A 327 11.88 -1.90 -17.67
CA GLY A 327 12.43 -0.55 -17.54
C GLY A 327 13.96 -0.47 -17.56
N ILE A 328 14.64 -1.56 -17.18
CA ILE A 328 16.11 -1.65 -17.20
C ILE A 328 16.69 -1.33 -18.59
N GLY A 329 16.00 -1.72 -19.67
CA GLY A 329 16.47 -1.47 -21.03
C GLY A 329 15.50 -0.68 -21.91
N TYR A 330 14.25 -0.51 -21.50
CA TYR A 330 13.21 0.14 -22.30
C TYR A 330 12.43 1.14 -21.47
N HIS A 331 12.29 2.38 -21.96
CA HIS A 331 11.37 3.35 -21.36
C HIS A 331 9.92 2.89 -21.59
N VAL A 332 9.22 2.63 -20.49
CA VAL A 332 7.79 2.29 -20.50
C VAL A 332 7.00 3.57 -20.23
N ASN A 333 5.98 3.83 -21.03
CA ASN A 333 5.15 5.01 -20.87
C ASN A 333 4.36 4.94 -19.56
N GLU A 334 4.43 6.00 -18.77
CA GLU A 334 3.85 6.12 -17.43
C GLU A 334 2.32 6.02 -17.47
N ILE A 335 1.70 6.46 -18.56
CA ILE A 335 0.25 6.31 -18.79
C ILE A 335 -0.09 4.83 -18.91
N VAL A 336 0.73 4.04 -19.61
CA VAL A 336 0.51 2.59 -19.75
C VAL A 336 0.65 1.93 -18.39
N THR A 337 1.69 2.28 -17.63
CA THR A 337 1.92 1.79 -16.26
C THR A 337 0.71 2.08 -15.36
N GLY A 338 0.27 3.35 -15.29
CA GLY A 338 -0.88 3.75 -14.47
C GLY A 338 -2.20 3.11 -14.92
N LEU A 339 -2.42 2.97 -16.24
CA LEU A 339 -3.63 2.33 -16.75
C LEU A 339 -3.70 0.84 -16.41
N ILE A 340 -2.56 0.13 -16.39
CA ILE A 340 -2.52 -1.28 -15.98
C ILE A 340 -2.90 -1.42 -14.50
N GLY A 341 -2.36 -0.56 -13.63
CA GLY A 341 -2.75 -0.51 -12.21
C GLY A 341 -4.25 -0.26 -12.03
N VAL A 342 -4.77 0.79 -12.67
CA VAL A 342 -6.21 1.12 -12.65
C VAL A 342 -7.06 -0.02 -13.19
N ALA A 343 -6.61 -0.72 -14.24
CA ALA A 343 -7.34 -1.85 -14.81
C ALA A 343 -7.43 -3.03 -13.83
N PHE A 344 -6.34 -3.40 -13.16
CA PHE A 344 -6.36 -4.48 -12.16
C PHE A 344 -7.23 -4.14 -10.97
N ILE A 345 -7.08 -2.93 -10.39
CA ILE A 345 -7.90 -2.49 -9.26
C ILE A 345 -9.38 -2.38 -9.65
N GLY A 346 -9.67 -1.78 -10.81
CA GLY A 346 -11.03 -1.62 -11.33
C GLY A 346 -11.71 -2.96 -11.61
N ALA A 347 -11.00 -3.91 -12.23
CA ALA A 347 -11.52 -5.24 -12.52
C ALA A 347 -11.77 -6.05 -11.23
N ALA A 348 -10.88 -5.94 -10.25
CA ALA A 348 -11.04 -6.58 -8.94
C ALA A 348 -12.25 -6.00 -8.19
N PHE A 349 -12.40 -4.68 -8.16
CA PHE A 349 -13.55 -4.00 -7.58
C PHE A 349 -14.86 -4.42 -8.25
N LEU A 350 -14.93 -4.37 -9.59
CA LEU A 350 -16.12 -4.79 -10.35
C LEU A 350 -16.48 -6.26 -10.09
N SER A 351 -15.48 -7.14 -10.09
CA SER A 351 -15.68 -8.57 -9.80
C SER A 351 -16.23 -8.78 -8.39
N SER A 352 -15.76 -7.99 -7.41
CA SER A 352 -16.24 -8.08 -6.04
C SER A 352 -17.67 -7.54 -5.89
N VAL A 353 -18.00 -6.44 -6.56
CA VAL A 353 -19.38 -5.92 -6.62
C VAL A 353 -20.32 -6.95 -7.26
N MET A 354 -19.88 -7.59 -8.35
CA MET A 354 -20.66 -8.64 -9.01
C MET A 354 -20.88 -9.86 -8.11
N ARG A 355 -19.85 -10.30 -7.36
CA ARG A 355 -19.95 -11.37 -6.36
C ARG A 355 -20.96 -11.01 -5.27
N ASN A 356 -20.85 -9.82 -4.67
CA ASN A 356 -21.73 -9.40 -3.58
C ASN A 356 -23.19 -9.31 -4.06
N ARG A 357 -23.42 -8.79 -5.29
CA ARG A 357 -24.75 -8.78 -5.91
C ARG A 357 -25.30 -10.18 -6.15
N ARG A 358 -24.45 -11.15 -6.52
CA ARG A 358 -24.87 -12.54 -6.73
C ARG A 358 -25.25 -13.21 -5.40
N LEU A 359 -24.43 -13.05 -4.37
CA LEU A 359 -24.70 -13.59 -3.03
C LEU A 359 -25.97 -13.00 -2.41
N ALA A 360 -26.19 -11.69 -2.59
CA ALA A 360 -27.43 -11.02 -2.17
C ALA A 360 -28.69 -11.56 -2.88
N ARG A 361 -28.57 -11.96 -4.16
CA ARG A 361 -29.65 -12.61 -4.91
C ARG A 361 -29.89 -14.05 -4.47
N GLU A 362 -28.84 -14.74 -4.02
CA GLU A 362 -28.89 -16.11 -3.50
C GLU A 362 -29.35 -16.17 -2.03
N GLY A 363 -29.64 -15.02 -1.40
CA GLY A 363 -30.13 -14.94 -0.02
C GLY A 363 -29.07 -15.26 1.04
N ALA A 364 -27.80 -15.34 0.63
CA ALA A 364 -26.68 -15.50 1.56
C ALA A 364 -26.40 -14.16 2.25
N GLU A 365 -26.31 -14.16 3.59
CA GLU A 365 -25.80 -13.00 4.32
C GLU A 365 -24.38 -12.73 3.86
N THR A 366 -24.20 -11.61 3.17
CA THR A 366 -22.89 -11.01 2.94
C THR A 366 -22.62 -10.07 4.10
N GLU A 367 -21.35 -9.93 4.49
CA GLU A 367 -20.92 -8.82 5.34
C GLU A 367 -21.44 -7.53 4.70
N ARG A 368 -22.40 -6.88 5.36
CA ARG A 368 -23.10 -5.73 4.80
C ARG A 368 -22.16 -4.53 4.84
N PRO A 369 -22.02 -3.77 3.74
CA PRO A 369 -21.20 -2.57 3.76
C PRO A 369 -21.66 -1.61 4.87
N VAL A 370 -20.70 -1.01 5.57
CA VAL A 370 -20.95 -0.15 6.74
C VAL A 370 -21.91 0.99 6.43
N ASP A 371 -21.91 1.50 5.20
CA ASP A 371 -22.81 2.56 4.73
C ASP A 371 -24.29 2.10 4.71
N GLU A 372 -24.57 0.80 4.48
CA GLU A 372 -25.93 0.23 4.47
C GLU A 372 -26.43 -0.10 5.89
N LEU A 373 -25.53 -0.50 6.79
CA LEU A 373 -25.80 -0.61 8.23
C LEU A 373 -26.10 0.76 8.88
N ALA A 374 -25.43 1.82 8.42
CA ALA A 374 -25.70 3.19 8.84
C ALA A 374 -27.06 3.70 8.30
N ALA A 375 -27.40 3.37 7.05
CA ALA A 375 -28.70 3.72 6.45
C ALA A 375 -29.87 2.94 7.10
N GLY A 376 -29.67 1.66 7.45
CA GLY A 376 -30.68 0.84 8.12
C GLY A 376 -31.04 1.32 9.52
N LYS A 377 -30.08 1.88 10.27
CA LYS A 377 -30.34 2.51 11.58
C LYS A 377 -31.04 3.87 11.47
N ALA A 378 -30.91 4.57 10.35
CA ALA A 378 -31.61 5.84 10.11
C ALA A 378 -33.07 5.65 9.68
N GLY A 379 -33.43 4.48 9.14
CA GLY A 379 -34.80 4.13 8.74
C GLY A 379 -35.66 3.47 9.82
N ALA A 380 -35.05 2.96 10.89
CA ALA A 380 -35.75 2.28 11.99
C ALA A 380 -36.04 3.26 13.15
N GLY A 381 -36.77 4.34 12.86
CA GLY A 381 -37.21 5.33 13.83
C GLY A 381 -38.73 5.41 13.92
N HIS A 382 -39.28 4.84 15.00
CA HIS A 382 -40.55 5.24 15.62
C HIS A 382 -41.87 4.85 14.93
N THR A 383 -42.39 3.67 15.27
CA THR A 383 -43.85 3.44 15.38
C THR A 383 -44.24 3.51 16.85
N PRO A 384 -45.10 4.46 17.29
CA PRO A 384 -45.56 4.52 18.67
C PRO A 384 -46.49 3.35 18.96
N GLY A 385 -46.21 2.62 20.05
CA GLY A 385 -47.03 1.52 20.54
C GLY A 385 -48.40 1.99 21.03
N THR A 386 -49.43 1.21 20.68
CA THR A 386 -50.78 1.31 21.24
C THR A 386 -50.81 0.67 22.64
N PRO A 387 -51.52 1.23 23.65
CA PRO A 387 -51.48 0.71 25.00
C PRO A 387 -52.33 -0.56 25.18
N ALA A 388 -51.89 -1.39 26.11
CA ALA A 388 -52.52 -2.62 26.55
C ALA A 388 -53.96 -2.40 27.04
N ALA A 389 -54.85 -3.33 26.67
CA ALA A 389 -56.15 -3.52 27.29
C ALA A 389 -56.17 -4.86 28.02
N ASP A 390 -56.57 -4.77 29.27
CA ASP A 390 -56.68 -5.75 30.33
C ASP A 390 -57.93 -6.62 30.13
N THR A 391 -57.81 -7.96 30.16
CA THR A 391 -58.92 -8.89 30.42
C THR A 391 -58.41 -10.23 30.99
N THR A 392 -58.54 -10.35 32.32
CA THR A 392 -59.18 -11.48 33.05
C THR A 392 -59.02 -12.93 32.54
N GLY A 393 -58.32 -13.72 33.36
CA GLY A 393 -58.84 -14.94 34.01
C GLY A 393 -59.11 -16.21 33.18
N ALA A 394 -58.32 -17.25 33.43
CA ALA A 394 -58.82 -18.59 33.80
C ALA A 394 -57.65 -19.53 34.11
N GLU A 395 -57.76 -20.20 35.25
CA GLU A 395 -56.92 -21.31 35.72
C GLU A 395 -56.96 -22.49 34.73
N THR A 396 -55.87 -23.27 34.66
CA THR A 396 -55.94 -24.73 34.84
C THR A 396 -54.54 -25.35 34.91
N SER A 397 -54.38 -26.06 36.01
CA SER A 397 -53.37 -27.04 36.39
C SER A 397 -52.97 -28.06 35.33
N GLY A 398 -51.71 -28.50 35.37
CA GLY A 398 -51.25 -29.70 34.69
C GLY A 398 -49.76 -29.99 34.93
N ASP A 399 -49.47 -30.63 36.07
CA ASP A 399 -48.23 -31.38 36.32
C ASP A 399 -47.96 -32.41 35.20
N VAL A 400 -46.69 -32.72 34.92
CA VAL A 400 -46.12 -34.10 34.88
C VAL A 400 -44.64 -34.05 34.46
N ALA A 401 -43.86 -34.81 35.21
CA ALA A 401 -42.41 -35.00 35.17
C ALA A 401 -41.91 -36.03 34.13
N GLY A 402 -40.58 -36.07 33.95
CA GLY A 402 -39.80 -37.18 33.38
C GLY A 402 -39.72 -37.15 31.84
N THR A 403 -38.64 -37.51 31.15
CA THR A 403 -37.51 -38.39 31.50
C THR A 403 -36.42 -38.25 30.42
N SER A 404 -35.17 -38.46 30.84
CA SER A 404 -33.97 -38.99 30.17
C SER A 404 -33.96 -39.38 28.68
N GLY A 405 -32.79 -39.16 28.05
CA GLY A 405 -32.21 -40.05 27.02
C GLY A 405 -31.68 -39.30 25.78
N GLU A 406 -30.38 -39.04 25.64
CA GLU A 406 -29.33 -39.92 25.05
C GLU A 406 -29.18 -39.81 23.51
N GLN A 407 -27.92 -39.80 23.07
CA GLN A 407 -27.37 -40.12 21.73
C GLN A 407 -27.33 -39.02 20.66
N LEU A 408 -26.15 -38.51 20.27
CA LEU A 408 -25.11 -39.10 19.37
C LEU A 408 -25.56 -39.29 17.92
N ARG A 409 -24.91 -38.55 17.01
CA ARG A 409 -24.56 -38.82 15.59
C ARG A 409 -24.55 -37.48 14.83
N LYS A 410 -23.61 -37.16 13.95
CA LYS A 410 -22.48 -37.88 13.36
C LYS A 410 -21.56 -36.84 12.71
#